data_AF-A0A538Q0R1-F1
#
_entry.id   AF-A0A538Q0R1-F1
#
_cell.length_a   1.000
_cell.length_b   1.000
_cell.length_c   1.000
_cell.angle_alpha   90.00
_cell.angle_beta   90.00
_cell.angle_gamma   90.00
#
_symmetry.space_group_name_H-M   'P 1'
#
loop_
_entity.id
_entity.type
_entity.pdbx_description
1 polymer ?
#
loop_
_entity_poly.entity_id
_entity_poly.type
_entity_poly.pdbx_seq_one_letter_code
_entity_poly.pdbx_strand_id
1 'polypeptide(L)'
;MMSSAAVYRIFQRADGRAASVRTVVIALVVAAALLTAAGVIRVARRQEVLRLGFELSRRSEQLGRLQEAQRRLELERATLAAPDRIRRLATQLGMTPVSPDRIRILGPRVDAGAAGAP
;
A
#
# COMPACT_ATOMS: atom_id res chain seq x y z
N MET A 1 3.08 46.19 70.76
CA MET A 1 2.47 44.99 70.15
C MET A 1 1.08 45.37 69.64
N MET A 2 0.89 45.47 68.33
CA MET A 2 -0.36 45.67 67.53
C MET A 2 0.11 46.19 66.16
N SER A 3 -0.32 45.74 64.99
CA SER A 3 -1.38 44.82 64.62
C SER A 3 -1.13 44.35 63.17
N SER A 4 -0.73 43.09 62.96
CA SER A 4 -0.54 42.46 61.63
C SER A 4 -1.86 41.99 61.01
N ALA A 5 -2.90 42.83 61.07
CA ALA A 5 -4.23 42.48 60.56
C ALA A 5 -4.74 43.43 59.45
N ALA A 6 -3.96 44.45 59.09
CA ALA A 6 -4.37 45.43 58.08
C ALA A 6 -3.97 45.04 56.65
N VAL A 7 -2.95 44.20 56.47
CA VAL A 7 -2.43 43.86 55.13
C VAL A 7 -3.29 42.81 54.41
N TYR A 8 -3.96 41.91 55.15
CA TYR A 8 -4.78 40.86 54.53
C TYR A 8 -6.15 41.33 54.02
N ARG A 9 -6.60 42.53 54.40
CA ARG A 9 -7.99 42.95 54.14
C ARG A 9 -8.22 43.58 52.76
N ILE A 10 -7.17 43.84 52.00
CA ILE A 10 -7.28 44.48 50.68
C ILE A 10 -7.50 43.47 49.55
N PHE A 11 -7.21 42.19 49.77
CA PHE A 11 -7.49 41.13 48.80
C PHE A 11 -8.87 40.49 48.94
N GLN A 12 -9.62 40.81 50.01
CA GLN A 12 -10.88 40.13 50.34
C GLN A 12 -12.15 40.89 49.91
N ARG A 13 -12.06 41.83 48.95
CA ARG A 13 -13.23 42.59 48.48
C ARG A 13 -13.58 42.37 47.00
N ALA A 14 -13.26 41.20 46.44
CA ALA A 14 -13.49 40.90 45.03
C ALA A 14 -13.95 39.46 44.75
N ASP A 15 -14.82 38.91 45.60
CA ASP A 15 -15.38 37.56 45.40
C ASP A 15 -16.15 37.43 44.07
N GLY A 16 -16.68 38.54 43.52
CA GLY A 16 -17.31 38.59 42.20
C GLY A 16 -16.36 38.60 41.00
N ARG A 17 -15.10 39.04 41.15
CA ARG A 17 -14.09 38.96 40.07
C ARG A 17 -13.28 37.67 40.14
N ALA A 18 -13.09 37.09 41.32
CA ALA A 18 -12.33 35.86 41.51
C ALA A 18 -12.93 34.66 40.77
N ALA A 19 -14.27 34.54 40.74
CA ALA A 19 -14.95 33.52 39.94
C ALA A 19 -14.67 33.69 38.44
N SER A 20 -14.75 34.92 37.92
CA SER A 20 -14.43 35.22 36.52
C SER A 20 -12.97 34.96 36.19
N VAL A 21 -12.03 35.35 37.05
CA VAL A 21 -10.59 35.07 36.85
C VAL A 21 -10.32 33.58 36.87
N ARG A 22 -10.91 32.82 37.81
CA ARG A 22 -10.79 31.36 37.86
C ARG A 22 -11.35 30.71 36.59
N THR A 23 -12.51 31.15 36.11
CA THR A 23 -13.10 30.67 34.86
C THR A 23 -12.23 31.00 33.65
N VAL A 24 -11.64 32.20 33.58
CA VAL A 24 -10.72 32.59 32.51
C VAL A 24 -9.44 31.75 32.55
N VAL A 25 -8.87 31.51 33.72
CA VAL A 25 -7.68 30.66 33.89
C VAL A 25 -7.98 29.22 33.48
N ILE A 26 -9.13 28.66 33.89
CA ILE A 26 -9.55 27.32 33.49
C ILE A 26 -9.72 27.26 31.96
N ALA A 27 -10.39 28.26 31.36
CA ALA A 27 -10.56 28.33 29.92
C ALA A 27 -9.22 28.39 29.17
N LEU A 28 -8.26 29.17 29.68
CA LEU A 28 -6.91 29.26 29.11
C LEU A 28 -6.16 27.92 29.19
N VAL A 29 -6.23 27.25 30.34
CA VAL A 29 -5.61 25.93 30.54
C VAL A 29 -6.23 24.89 29.61
N VAL A 30 -7.56 24.89 29.49
CA VAL A 30 -8.28 23.99 28.56
C VAL A 30 -7.88 24.29 27.11
N ALA A 31 -7.82 25.56 26.72
CA ALA A 31 -7.39 25.95 25.37
C ALA A 31 -5.94 25.51 25.09
N ALA A 32 -5.02 25.71 26.03
CA ALA A 32 -3.64 25.27 25.91
C ALA A 32 -3.54 23.74 25.81
N ALA A 33 -4.32 23.00 26.60
CA ALA A 33 -4.39 21.54 26.54
C ALA A 33 -4.92 21.04 25.19
N LEU A 34 -5.97 21.66 24.66
CA LEU A 34 -6.52 21.32 23.34
C LEU A 34 -5.53 21.61 22.21
N LEU A 35 -4.85 22.75 22.25
CA LEU A 35 -3.81 23.08 21.26
C LEU A 35 -2.64 22.09 21.30
N THR A 36 -2.22 21.70 22.51
CA THR A 36 -1.17 20.70 22.71
C THR A 36 -1.60 19.34 22.17
N ALA A 37 -2.81 18.90 22.50
CA ALA A 37 -3.38 17.64 22.00
C ALA A 37 -3.49 17.65 20.46
N ALA A 38 -3.96 18.74 19.87
CA ALA A 38 -4.03 18.90 18.41
C ALA A 38 -2.64 18.85 17.77
N GLY A 39 -1.63 19.46 18.39
CA GLY A 39 -0.23 19.38 17.97
C GLY A 39 0.31 17.95 18.00
N VAL A 40 0.09 17.23 19.10
CA VAL A 40 0.48 15.82 19.25
C VAL A 40 -0.21 14.94 18.20
N ILE A 41 -1.53 15.09 18.01
CA ILE A 41 -2.28 14.35 16.98
C ILE A 41 -1.72 14.65 15.59
N ARG A 42 -1.43 15.92 15.28
CA ARG A 42 -0.85 16.33 13.99
C ARG A 42 0.53 15.70 13.75
N VAL A 43 1.36 15.60 14.80
CA VAL A 43 2.68 14.95 14.73
C VAL A 43 2.54 13.44 14.59
N ALA A 44 1.63 12.81 15.33
CA ALA A 44 1.36 11.38 15.25
C ALA A 44 0.86 10.97 13.85
N ARG A 45 -0.04 11.77 13.25
CA ARG A 45 -0.47 11.61 11.84
C ARG A 45 0.70 11.64 10.85
N ARG A 46 1.78 12.36 11.19
CA ARG A 46 3.00 12.43 10.35
C ARG A 46 3.83 11.15 10.41
N GLN A 47 3.71 10.35 11.47
CA GLN A 47 4.39 9.06 11.60
C GLN A 47 3.69 7.93 10.84
N GLU A 48 2.36 8.00 10.68
CA GLU A 48 1.57 7.01 9.94
C GLU A 48 1.84 7.02 8.43
N VAL A 49 2.04 8.22 7.85
CA VAL A 49 2.36 8.39 6.43
C VAL A 49 3.72 7.77 6.07
N LEU A 50 4.67 7.78 7.02
CA LEU A 50 5.99 7.17 6.80
C LEU A 50 5.92 5.64 6.82
N ARG A 51 5.15 5.03 7.74
CA ARG A 51 4.98 3.57 7.77
C ARG A 51 4.29 3.04 6.52
N LEU A 52 3.22 3.70 6.06
CA LEU A 52 2.52 3.33 4.83
C LEU A 52 3.39 3.57 3.58
N GLY A 53 4.18 4.64 3.56
CA GLY A 53 5.15 4.90 2.49
C GLY A 53 6.24 3.83 2.39
N PHE A 54 6.75 3.33 3.53
CA PHE A 54 7.77 2.27 3.54
C PHE A 54 7.23 0.91 3.11
N GLU A 55 6.02 0.54 3.54
CA GLU A 55 5.39 -0.70 3.06
C GLU A 55 5.05 -0.63 1.56
N LEU A 56 4.58 0.52 1.09
CA LEU A 56 4.32 0.73 -0.33
C LEU A 56 5.62 0.65 -1.14
N SER A 57 6.69 1.31 -0.68
CA SER A 57 8.00 1.27 -1.34
C SER A 57 8.57 -0.14 -1.44
N ARG A 58 8.47 -0.95 -0.37
CA ARG A 58 8.93 -2.35 -0.39
C ARG A 58 8.12 -3.21 -1.35
N ARG A 59 6.80 -3.06 -1.40
CA ARG A 59 5.96 -3.83 -2.32
C ARG A 59 6.14 -3.39 -3.77
N SER A 60 6.32 -2.10 -4.04
CA SER A 60 6.62 -1.59 -5.38
C SER A 60 7.96 -2.11 -5.90
N GLU A 61 8.99 -2.18 -5.05
CA GLU A 61 10.28 -2.74 -5.43
C GLU A 61 10.20 -4.24 -5.75
N GLN A 62 9.41 -5.00 -4.98
CA GLN A 62 9.14 -6.42 -5.26
C GLN A 62 8.40 -6.62 -6.59
N LEU A 63 7.40 -5.79 -6.88
CA LEU A 63 6.67 -5.84 -8.15
C LEU A 63 7.58 -5.51 -9.34
N GLY A 64 8.47 -4.53 -9.21
CA GLY A 64 9.43 -4.18 -10.25
C GLY A 64 10.35 -5.35 -10.61
N ARG A 65 10.93 -6.00 -9.60
CA ARG A 65 11.81 -7.17 -9.80
C ARG A 65 11.08 -8.34 -10.46
N LEU A 66 9.84 -8.60 -10.07
CA LEU A 66 9.01 -9.67 -10.67
C LEU A 66 8.67 -9.37 -12.13
N GLN A 67 8.34 -8.12 -12.46
CA GLN A 67 8.05 -7.70 -13.84
C GLN A 67 9.29 -7.81 -14.75
N GLU A 68 10.47 -7.44 -14.25
CA GLU A 68 11.72 -7.60 -14.98
C GLU A 68 12.05 -9.08 -15.23
N ALA A 69 11.88 -9.93 -14.21
CA ALA A 69 12.07 -11.38 -14.35
C ALA A 69 11.08 -11.98 -15.36
N GLN A 70 9.81 -11.57 -15.33
CA GLN A 70 8.81 -12.02 -16.30
C GLN A 70 9.19 -11.60 -17.73
N ARG A 71 9.55 -10.33 -17.94
CA ARG A 71 9.98 -9.83 -19.26
C ARG A 71 11.18 -10.62 -19.79
N ARG A 72 12.14 -10.92 -18.92
CA ARG A 72 13.31 -11.74 -19.30
C ARG A 72 12.90 -13.15 -19.71
N LEU A 73 12.05 -13.80 -18.93
CA LEU A 73 11.57 -15.16 -19.24
C LEU A 73 10.72 -15.21 -20.51
N GLU A 74 9.94 -14.17 -20.80
CA GLU A 74 9.18 -14.05 -22.05
C GLU A 74 10.11 -13.92 -23.26
N LEU A 75 11.18 -13.11 -23.14
CA LEU A 75 12.21 -12.99 -24.18
C LEU A 75 12.98 -14.29 -24.40
N GLU A 76 13.36 -14.97 -23.32
CA GLU A 76 14.02 -16.29 -23.38
C GLU A 76 13.09 -17.32 -24.03
N ARG A 77 11.80 -17.35 -23.66
CA ARG A 77 10.81 -18.21 -24.31
C ARG A 77 10.64 -17.89 -25.79
N ALA A 78 10.50 -16.62 -26.16
CA ALA A 78 10.37 -16.22 -27.56
C ALA A 78 11.61 -16.62 -28.38
N THR A 79 12.79 -16.50 -27.78
CA THR A 79 14.06 -16.91 -28.39
C THR A 79 14.17 -18.42 -28.55
N LEU A 80 13.74 -19.19 -27.54
CA LEU A 80 13.73 -20.65 -27.59
C LEU A 80 12.66 -21.19 -28.55
N ALA A 81 11.49 -20.55 -28.58
CA ALA A 81 10.38 -20.86 -29.48
C ALA A 81 10.61 -20.32 -30.90
N ALA A 82 11.71 -19.61 -31.16
CA ALA A 82 12.03 -19.08 -32.47
C ALA A 82 12.03 -20.21 -33.51
N PRO A 83 11.18 -20.13 -34.56
CA PRO A 83 11.02 -21.20 -35.54
C PRO A 83 12.34 -21.62 -36.20
N ASP A 84 13.24 -20.67 -36.43
CA ASP A 84 14.54 -20.93 -37.06
C ASP A 84 15.46 -21.75 -36.15
N ARG A 85 15.40 -21.54 -34.83
CA ARG A 85 16.16 -22.35 -33.87
C ARG A 85 15.62 -23.78 -33.82
N ILE A 86 14.30 -23.93 -33.81
CA ILE A 86 13.63 -25.23 -33.85
C ILE A 86 13.98 -25.97 -35.15
N ARG A 87 13.90 -25.32 -36.32
CA ARG A 87 14.26 -25.91 -37.61
C ARG A 87 15.72 -26.36 -37.64
N ARG A 88 16.66 -25.53 -37.18
CA ARG A 88 18.08 -25.89 -37.12
C ARG A 88 18.34 -27.13 -36.27
N LEU A 89 17.74 -27.19 -35.07
CA LEU A 89 17.83 -28.35 -34.18
C LEU A 89 17.20 -29.60 -34.80
N ALA A 90 16.02 -29.46 -35.42
CA ALA A 90 15.35 -30.55 -36.10
C ALA A 90 16.22 -31.13 -37.23
N THR A 91 16.83 -30.28 -38.06
CA THR A 91 17.76 -30.71 -39.11
C THR A 91 19.00 -31.42 -38.54
N GLN A 92 19.57 -30.93 -37.44
CA GLN A 92 20.70 -31.59 -36.77
C GLN A 92 20.32 -32.98 -36.23
N LEU A 93 19.08 -33.17 -35.80
CA LEU A 93 18.53 -34.45 -35.36
C LEU A 93 18.11 -35.36 -36.53
N GLY A 94 18.40 -34.96 -37.78
CA GLY A 94 18.05 -35.72 -38.99
C GLY A 94 16.56 -35.67 -39.35
N MET A 95 15.78 -34.79 -38.71
CA MET A 95 14.38 -34.56 -39.07
C MET A 95 14.31 -33.74 -40.36
N THR A 96 13.45 -34.17 -41.29
CA THR A 96 13.20 -33.47 -42.55
C THR A 96 11.82 -32.82 -42.55
N PRO A 97 11.67 -31.64 -43.19
CA PRO A 97 10.36 -31.01 -43.33
C PRO A 97 9.40 -31.93 -44.09
N VAL A 98 8.20 -32.11 -43.54
CA VAL A 98 7.15 -32.92 -44.18
C VAL A 98 6.53 -32.10 -45.32
N SER A 99 6.37 -32.72 -46.52
CA SER A 99 5.68 -32.07 -47.65
C SER A 99 4.24 -31.71 -47.27
N PRO A 100 3.70 -30.56 -47.71
CA PRO A 100 2.32 -30.17 -47.45
C PRO A 100 1.29 -31.26 -47.80
N ASP A 101 1.56 -32.04 -48.83
CA ASP A 101 0.67 -33.11 -49.34
C ASP A 101 0.51 -34.29 -48.36
N ARG A 102 1.37 -34.39 -47.33
CA ARG A 102 1.29 -35.43 -46.30
C ARG A 102 0.67 -34.93 -44.99
N ILE A 103 0.23 -33.66 -44.93
CA ILE A 103 -0.39 -33.08 -43.73
C ILE A 103 -1.90 -33.29 -43.80
N ARG A 104 -2.46 -34.04 -42.85
CA ARG A 104 -3.92 -34.24 -42.74
C ARG A 104 -4.45 -33.52 -41.49
N ILE A 105 -5.27 -32.49 -41.69
CA ILE A 105 -5.90 -31.75 -40.59
C ILE A 105 -7.16 -32.50 -40.19
N LEU A 106 -7.19 -33.01 -38.95
CA LEU A 106 -8.40 -33.59 -38.37
C LEU A 106 -9.23 -32.46 -37.78
N GLY A 107 -10.47 -32.31 -38.26
CA GLY A 107 -11.43 -31.39 -37.67
C GLY A 107 -11.77 -31.78 -36.22
N PRO A 108 -12.33 -30.86 -35.42
CA PRO A 108 -12.67 -31.12 -34.03
C PRO A 108 -13.59 -32.33 -33.95
N ARG A 109 -13.15 -33.33 -33.18
CA ARG A 109 -13.95 -34.51 -32.84
C ARG A 109 -15.11 -34.04 -31.98
N VAL A 110 -16.25 -33.79 -32.62
CA VAL A 110 -17.52 -33.67 -31.90
C VAL A 110 -17.82 -35.05 -31.36
N ASP A 111 -17.68 -35.21 -30.05
CA ASP A 111 -18.02 -36.44 -29.36
C ASP A 111 -19.54 -36.67 -29.48
N ALA A 112 -19.94 -37.33 -30.57
CA ALA A 112 -21.27 -37.88 -30.78
C ALA A 112 -21.51 -39.11 -29.88
N GLY A 113 -21.18 -38.97 -28.59
CA GLY A 113 -21.32 -40.01 -27.56
C GLY A 113 -22.29 -39.64 -26.42
N ALA A 114 -22.86 -38.43 -26.44
CA ALA A 114 -23.82 -37.98 -25.41
C ALA A 114 -25.30 -38.11 -25.83
N ALA A 115 -25.61 -38.83 -26.91
CA ALA A 115 -26.96 -39.07 -27.40
C ALA A 115 -27.29 -40.58 -27.42
N GLY A 116 -27.18 -41.23 -26.26
CA GLY A 116 -27.45 -42.66 -26.13
C GLY A 116 -27.49 -43.11 -24.69
N ALA A 117 -28.50 -42.66 -23.94
CA ALA A 117 -28.96 -43.38 -22.75
C ALA A 117 -30.50 -43.28 -22.72
N PRO A 118 -31.22 -44.41 -22.83
CA PRO A 118 -32.67 -44.47 -22.61
C PRO A 118 -33.04 -44.25 -21.13
#